data_AF-A0A212KXN3-F1
#
_entry.id   AF-A0A212KXN3-F1
#
_cell.length_a   1.000
_cell.length_b   1.000
_cell.length_c   1.000
_cell.angle_alpha   90.00
_cell.angle_beta   90.00
_cell.angle_gamma   90.00
#
_symmetry.space_group_name_H-M   'P 1'
#
loop_
_entity.id
_entity.type
_entity.pdbx_description
1 polymer ?
#
loop_
_entity_poly.entity_id
_entity_poly.type
_entity_poly.pdbx_seq_one_letter_code
_entity_poly.pdbx_strand_id
1 'polypeptide(L)' 'MKQLTARAFDAMTDRAEPGAILWGAKAISAFLGCSEDFVRDRLSKEKGTPIKKVGGRYCAIVGDLVDWIRKGT' A
#
# COMPACT_ATOMS: atom_id res chain seq x y z
N MET A 1 13.79 23.43 -30.10
CA MET A 1 12.96 22.37 -29.52
C MET A 1 13.87 21.41 -28.77
N LYS A 2 13.63 21.15 -27.48
CA LYS A 2 14.45 20.20 -26.70
C LYS A 2 14.06 18.78 -27.15
N GLN A 3 15.01 18.01 -27.69
CA GLN A 3 14.76 16.61 -28.06
C GLN A 3 14.39 15.82 -26.80
N LEU A 4 13.22 15.20 -26.81
CA LEU A 4 12.81 14.26 -25.78
C LEU A 4 13.43 12.91 -26.12
N THR A 5 14.44 12.50 -25.36
CA THR A 5 15.05 11.18 -25.50
C THR A 5 14.12 10.13 -24.89
N ALA A 6 14.18 8.88 -25.38
CA ALA A 6 13.40 7.77 -24.81
C ALA A 6 13.58 7.66 -23.29
N ARG A 7 14.83 7.73 -22.81
CA ARG A 7 15.14 7.73 -21.37
C ARG A 7 14.51 8.90 -20.60
N ALA A 8 14.43 10.09 -21.20
CA ALA A 8 13.78 11.24 -20.57
C ALA A 8 12.26 11.08 -20.54
N PHE A 9 11.67 10.45 -21.57
CA PHE A 9 10.26 10.09 -21.60
C PHE A 9 9.95 9.04 -20.54
N ASP A 10 10.72 7.95 -20.46
CA ASP A 10 10.56 6.90 -19.45
C ASP A 10 10.62 7.49 -18.04
N ALA A 11 11.61 8.34 -17.74
CA ALA A 11 11.70 9.02 -16.44
C ALA A 11 10.50 9.94 -16.12
N MET A 12 9.79 10.44 -17.14
CA MET A 12 8.58 11.24 -16.96
C MET A 12 7.33 10.35 -16.75
N THR A 13 7.28 9.18 -17.38
CA THR A 13 6.12 8.28 -17.36
C THR A 13 6.18 7.19 -16.29
N ASP A 14 7.36 6.86 -15.79
CA ASP A 14 7.59 5.85 -14.76
C ASP A 14 7.16 6.32 -13.35
N ARG A 15 6.28 7.32 -13.27
CA ARG A 15 5.63 7.80 -12.03
C ARG A 15 4.52 6.87 -11.55
N ALA A 16 4.62 5.57 -11.79
CA ALA A 16 3.88 4.62 -10.97
C ALA A 16 4.64 4.53 -9.63
N GLU A 17 4.47 5.55 -8.79
CA GLU A 17 5.03 5.57 -7.43
C GLU A 17 4.71 4.21 -6.76
N PRO A 18 5.73 3.44 -6.32
CA PRO A 18 5.53 2.22 -5.55
C PRO A 18 4.79 2.56 -4.25
N GLY A 19 3.46 2.57 -4.31
CA GLY A 19 2.62 3.14 -3.25
C GLY A 19 1.28 3.74 -3.71
N ALA A 20 0.99 3.80 -5.02
CA ALA A 20 -0.25 4.43 -5.50
C ALA A 20 -1.53 3.62 -5.25
N ILE A 21 -1.43 2.32 -4.95
CA ILE A 21 -2.61 1.47 -4.77
C ILE A 21 -3.01 1.49 -3.29
N LEU A 22 -4.20 2.03 -3.03
CA LEU A 22 -4.86 1.98 -1.74
C LEU A 22 -5.75 0.74 -1.66
N TRP A 23 -5.47 -0.15 -0.72
CA TRP A 23 -6.33 -1.31 -0.45
C TRP A 23 -7.22 -1.07 0.76
N GLY A 24 -8.46 -1.54 0.67
CA GLY A 24 -9.36 -1.63 1.82
C GLY A 24 -9.20 -2.95 2.58
N ALA A 25 -9.83 -3.06 3.74
CA ALA A 25 -9.78 -4.24 4.63
C ALA A 25 -9.95 -5.59 3.90
N LYS A 26 -10.90 -5.70 2.97
CA LYS A 26 -11.13 -6.90 2.16
C LYS A 26 -9.93 -7.31 1.30
N ALA A 27 -9.31 -6.35 0.63
CA ALA A 27 -8.15 -6.62 -0.22
C ALA A 27 -6.93 -6.98 0.63
N ILE A 28 -6.74 -6.27 1.76
CA ILE A 28 -5.69 -6.55 2.73
C ILE A 28 -5.85 -7.97 3.30
N SER A 29 -7.06 -8.35 3.71
CA SER A 29 -7.31 -9.67 4.32
C SER A 29 -7.12 -10.80 3.33
N ALA A 30 -7.55 -10.62 2.07
CA ALA A 30 -7.32 -11.57 1.00
C ALA A 30 -5.82 -11.75 0.71
N PHE A 31 -5.06 -10.66 0.70
CA PHE A 31 -3.61 -10.70 0.48
C PHE A 31 -2.86 -11.38 1.63
N LEU A 32 -3.24 -11.10 2.88
CA LEU A 32 -2.60 -11.67 4.07
C LEU A 32 -3.09 -13.08 4.43
N GLY A 33 -4.12 -13.60 3.75
CA GLY A 33 -4.71 -14.90 4.06
C GLY A 33 -5.44 -14.94 5.40
N CYS A 34 -6.10 -13.84 5.80
CA CYS A 34 -6.81 -13.73 7.08
C CYS A 34 -8.24 -13.16 6.90
N SER A 35 -8.99 -13.00 8.00
CA SER A 35 -10.32 -12.40 7.97
C SER A 35 -10.26 -10.87 7.97
N GLU A 36 -11.29 -10.22 7.42
CA GLU A 36 -11.43 -8.76 7.49
C GLU A 36 -11.49 -8.26 8.95
N ASP A 37 -12.13 -9.03 9.83
CA ASP A 37 -12.22 -8.67 11.25
C ASP A 37 -10.84 -8.73 11.93
N PHE A 38 -9.98 -9.68 11.57
CA PHE A 38 -8.61 -9.70 12.07
C PHE A 38 -7.82 -8.46 11.63
N VAL A 39 -8.01 -8.01 10.39
CA VAL A 39 -7.41 -6.74 9.92
C VAL A 39 -7.92 -5.56 10.75
N ARG A 40 -9.22 -5.48 11.00
CA ARG A 40 -9.86 -4.35 11.69
C ARG A 40 -9.57 -4.33 13.18
N ASP A 41 -9.58 -5.47 13.85
CA ASP A 41 -9.54 -5.56 15.31
C ASP A 41 -8.15 -5.81 15.88
N ARG A 42 -7.24 -6.37 15.07
CA ARG A 42 -5.88 -6.72 15.50
C ARG A 42 -4.84 -5.94 14.73
N LEU A 43 -4.72 -6.16 13.42
CA LEU A 43 -3.63 -5.58 12.62
C LEU A 43 -3.68 -4.05 12.57
N SER A 44 -4.88 -3.45 12.56
CA SER A 44 -5.03 -1.98 12.60
C SER A 44 -4.56 -1.33 13.91
N LYS A 45 -4.45 -2.11 14.98
CA LYS A 45 -4.03 -1.64 16.32
C LYS A 45 -2.57 -1.94 16.61
N GLU A 46 -1.91 -2.70 15.75
CA GLU A 46 -0.52 -3.07 15.91
C GLU A 46 0.39 -1.85 15.76
N LYS A 47 1.40 -1.73 16.64
CA LYS A 47 2.29 -0.57 16.63
C LYS A 47 3.10 -0.55 15.33
N GLY A 48 3.08 0.58 14.64
CA GLY A 48 3.81 0.73 13.37
C GLY A 48 3.09 0.14 12.16
N THR A 49 1.86 -0.39 12.32
CA THR A 49 1.05 -0.85 11.20
C THR A 49 0.76 0.28 10.20
N PRO A 50 0.85 0.01 8.89
CA PRO A 50 0.46 0.96 7.85
C PRO A 50 -1.07 1.03 7.66
N ILE A 51 -1.83 0.15 8.31
CA ILE A 51 -3.30 0.13 8.22
C ILE A 51 -3.88 1.32 9.00
N LYS A 52 -4.56 2.23 8.31
CA LYS A 52 -5.19 3.43 8.88
C LYS A 52 -6.71 3.42 8.66
N LYS A 53 -7.43 4.20 9.46
CA LYS A 53 -8.87 4.43 9.29
C LYS A 53 -9.09 5.78 8.60
N VAL A 54 -9.53 5.77 7.35
CA VAL A 54 -9.80 6.97 6.54
C VAL A 54 -11.25 6.94 6.08
N GLY A 55 -12.01 8.01 6.36
CA GLY A 55 -13.44 8.08 5.99
C GLY A 55 -14.26 6.91 6.56
N GLY A 56 -13.89 6.41 7.75
CA GLY A 56 -14.55 5.28 8.40
C GLY A 56 -14.14 3.89 7.89
N ARG A 57 -13.33 3.80 6.83
CA ARG A 57 -12.86 2.54 6.24
C ARG A 57 -11.41 2.28 6.61
N TYR A 58 -11.06 1.03 6.87
CA TYR A 58 -9.66 0.64 7.05
C TYR A 58 -9.00 0.45 5.69
N CYS A 59 -7.86 1.10 5.53
CA CYS A 59 -7.07 1.04 4.31
C CYS A 59 -5.56 1.10 4.57
N ALA A 60 -4.78 0.64 3.61
CA ALA A 60 -3.33 0.72 3.59
C ALA A 60 -2.83 0.92 2.17
N ILE A 61 -1.71 1.61 2.03
CA ILE A 61 -0.94 1.62 0.80
C ILE A 61 -0.28 0.25 0.64
N VAL A 62 -0.35 -0.34 -0.54
CA VAL A 62 0.22 -1.68 -0.81
C VAL A 62 1.72 -1.73 -0.53
N GLY A 63 2.46 -0.72 -0.99
CA GLY A 63 3.91 -0.63 -0.77
C GLY A 63 4.25 -0.67 0.72
N ASP A 64 3.64 0.21 1.50
CA ASP A 64 3.84 0.28 2.95
C ASP A 64 3.48 -1.03 3.65
N LEU A 65 2.39 -1.69 3.22
CA LEU A 65 1.97 -2.98 3.77
C LEU A 65 3.01 -4.07 3.51
N VAL A 66 3.53 -4.15 2.29
CA VAL A 66 4.57 -5.12 1.92
C VAL A 66 5.88 -4.85 2.68
N ASP A 67 6.28 -3.59 2.78
CA ASP A 67 7.51 -3.21 3.50
C ASP A 67 7.39 -3.47 5.00
N TRP A 68 6.20 -3.27 5.57
CA TRP A 68 5.93 -3.63 6.96
C TRP A 68 6.06 -5.14 7.20
N ILE A 69 5.49 -5.98 6.33
CA ILE A 69 5.62 -7.45 6.41
C ILE A 69 7.09 -7.88 6.29
N ARG A 70 7.83 -7.30 5.35
CA ARG A 70 9.24 -7.64 5.09
C ARG A 70 10.17 -7.34 6.27
N LYS A 71 9.86 -6.30 7.05
CA LYS A 71 10.69 -5.91 8.19
C LYS A 71 10.68 -6.93 9.32
N GLY A 72 9.64 -7.77 9.39
CA GLY A 72 9.43 -8.73 10.47
C GLY A 72 9.14 -8.00 11.78
N THR A 73 8.01 -8.32 12.40
CA THR A 73 7.64 -7.81 13.73
C THR A 73 8.68 -8.23 14.78
#